data_AF-A0A2H4TUZ4-F1
#
_entry.id   AF-A0A2H4TUZ4-F1
#
_cell.length_a   1.000
_cell.length_b   1.000
_cell.length_c   1.000
_cell.angle_alpha   90.00
_cell.angle_beta   90.00
_cell.angle_gamma   90.00
#
_symmetry.space_group_name_H-M   'P 1'
#
loop_
_entity.id
_entity.type
_entity.pdbx_description
1 polymer ?
#
loop_
_entity_poly.entity_id
_entity_poly.type
_entity_poly.pdbx_seq_one_letter_code
_entity_poly.pdbx_strand_id
1 'polypeptide(L)'
;MQRLIQSARRYPVRQLPLIFTIGPAPSGANFLRWRNQQNNKSGTPAFCNLIGDPKIPQRARDALLEIERDRIVFNMQMSVLTFIIRQARECQEKINQAEMLYQGRQNS
;
A
#
# COMPACT_ATOMS: atom_id res chain seq x y z
N MET A 1 -6.63 7.00 -5.34
CA MET A 1 -6.80 6.45 -3.97
C MET A 1 -8.27 6.41 -3.50
N GLN A 2 -9.03 7.50 -3.60
CA GLN A 2 -10.42 7.54 -3.11
C GLN A 2 -11.37 6.52 -3.77
N ARG A 3 -11.25 6.26 -5.07
CA ARG A 3 -12.07 5.25 -5.78
C ARG A 3 -11.89 3.82 -5.20
N LEU A 4 -10.65 3.48 -4.82
CA LEU A 4 -10.30 2.18 -4.22
C LEU A 4 -10.84 2.02 -2.79
N ILE A 5 -10.88 3.09 -2.00
CA ILE A 5 -11.53 3.04 -0.69
C ILE A 5 -13.04 2.93 -0.83
N GLN A 6 -13.60 3.61 -1.84
CA GLN A 6 -15.03 3.58 -2.10
C GLN A 6 -15.53 2.23 -2.61
N SER A 7 -14.71 1.43 -3.32
CA SER A 7 -15.13 0.10 -3.78
C SER A 7 -15.49 -0.84 -2.62
N ALA A 8 -14.71 -0.82 -1.53
CA ALA A 8 -15.01 -1.59 -0.33
C ALA A 8 -16.25 -1.09 0.45
N ARG A 9 -16.75 0.12 0.16
CA ARG A 9 -17.97 0.69 0.77
C ARG A 9 -19.24 0.36 -0.01
N ARG A 10 -19.14 -0.39 -1.10
CA ARG A 10 -20.30 -0.79 -1.93
C ARG A 10 -20.78 -2.18 -1.55
N TYR A 11 -22.06 -2.47 -1.80
CA TYR A 11 -22.59 -3.83 -1.73
C TYR A 11 -21.85 -4.72 -2.75
N PRO A 12 -21.55 -5.99 -2.42
CA PRO A 12 -21.85 -6.70 -1.16
C PRO A 12 -20.84 -6.46 -0.03
N VAL A 13 -19.66 -5.90 -0.32
CA VAL A 13 -18.54 -5.79 0.62
C VAL A 13 -18.85 -4.91 1.83
N ARG A 14 -19.69 -3.88 1.68
CA ARG A 14 -20.13 -3.00 2.78
C ARG A 14 -20.77 -3.75 3.96
N GLN A 15 -21.35 -4.93 3.72
CA GLN A 15 -21.99 -5.74 4.77
C GLN A 15 -21.00 -6.59 5.57
N LEU A 16 -19.76 -6.67 5.11
CA LEU A 16 -18.70 -7.42 5.78
C LEU A 16 -18.05 -6.54 6.86
N PRO A 17 -17.51 -7.12 7.94
CA PRO A 17 -16.81 -6.39 8.98
C PRO A 17 -15.38 -6.02 8.53
N LEU A 18 -15.22 -5.52 7.30
CA LEU A 18 -13.94 -5.24 6.67
C LEU A 18 -13.93 -3.84 6.07
N ILE A 19 -12.98 -3.02 6.48
CA ILE A 19 -12.80 -1.67 5.96
C ILE A 19 -11.40 -1.47 5.38
N PHE A 20 -11.30 -0.54 4.43
CA PHE A 20 -10.01 -0.01 4.00
C PHE A 20 -9.57 1.16 4.85
N THR A 21 -8.30 1.10 5.24
CA THR A 21 -7.59 2.23 5.84
C THR A 21 -6.33 2.52 5.02
N ILE A 22 -5.97 3.79 4.91
CA ILE A 22 -4.65 4.21 4.47
C ILE A 22 -3.82 4.40 5.72
N GLY A 23 -2.60 3.88 5.74
CA GLY A 23 -1.67 4.11 6.83
C GLY A 23 -0.25 4.32 6.32
N PRO A 24 0.52 5.21 6.96
CA PRO A 24 1.93 5.40 6.65
C PRO A 24 2.72 4.12 6.97
N ALA A 25 3.82 3.93 6.26
CA ALA A 25 4.83 2.93 6.57
C ALA A 25 6.18 3.59 6.87
N PRO A 26 7.13 2.89 7.53
CA PRO A 26 8.46 3.40 7.80
C PRO A 26 9.22 3.85 6.54
N SER A 27 8.88 3.30 5.38
CA SER A 27 9.42 3.72 4.08
C SER A 27 8.94 5.10 3.62
N GLY A 28 8.00 5.74 4.32
CA GLY A 28 7.35 6.98 3.90
C GLY A 28 6.20 6.78 2.91
N ALA A 29 5.97 5.56 2.45
CA ALA A 29 4.83 5.21 1.59
C ALA A 29 3.53 5.16 2.39
N ASN A 30 2.42 5.51 1.72
CA ASN A 30 1.06 5.28 2.23
C ASN A 30 0.49 4.01 1.61
N PHE A 31 0.19 3.01 2.43
CA PHE A 31 -0.36 1.74 1.95
C PHE A 31 -1.84 1.58 2.30
N LEU A 32 -2.56 0.92 1.41
CA LEU A 32 -3.90 0.42 1.70
C LEU A 32 -3.81 -0.85 2.55
N ARG A 33 -4.59 -0.87 3.63
CA ARG A 33 -4.68 -1.99 4.57
C ARG A 33 -6.13 -2.34 4.84
N TRP A 34 -6.43 -3.62 4.75
CA TRP A 34 -7.62 -4.18 5.35
C TRP A 34 -7.57 -4.05 6.87
N ARG A 35 -8.70 -3.73 7.47
CA ARG A 35 -8.92 -3.78 8.92
C ARG A 35 -10.22 -4.51 9.15
N ASN A 36 -10.15 -5.59 9.92
CA ASN A 36 -11.38 -6.21 10.41
C ASN A 36 -11.93 -5.34 11.55
N GLN A 37 -13.25 -5.13 11.58
CA GLN A 37 -13.90 -4.30 12.60
C GLN A 37 -14.32 -5.11 13.84
N GLN A 38 -14.37 -6.43 13.74
CA GLN A 38 -14.76 -7.35 14.81
C GLN A 38 -13.55 -7.97 15.51
N ASN A 39 -12.37 -7.92 14.90
CA ASN A 39 -11.12 -8.39 15.50
C ASN A 39 -9.96 -7.48 15.11
N ASN A 40 -8.87 -7.53 15.86
CA ASN A 40 -7.70 -6.69 15.62
C ASN A 40 -6.85 -7.14 14.41
N LYS A 41 -7.31 -8.08 13.58
CA LYS A 41 -6.55 -8.52 12.41
C LYS A 41 -6.57 -7.44 11.33
N SER A 42 -5.45 -7.30 10.64
CA SER A 42 -5.26 -6.31 9.57
C SER A 42 -4.50 -6.91 8.40
N GLY A 43 -4.54 -6.25 7.24
CA GLY A 43 -3.84 -6.69 6.03
C GLY A 43 -4.34 -8.05 5.51
N THR A 44 -3.42 -8.86 4.97
CA THR A 44 -3.71 -10.18 4.41
C THR A 44 -4.44 -11.11 5.40
N PRO A 45 -4.03 -11.21 6.68
CA PRO A 45 -4.78 -11.99 7.67
C PRO A 45 -6.26 -11.61 7.78
N ALA A 46 -6.62 -10.33 7.72
CA ALA A 46 -8.01 -9.89 7.81
C ALA A 46 -8.83 -10.35 6.59
N PHE A 47 -8.25 -10.25 5.40
CA PHE A 47 -8.82 -10.73 4.15
C PHE A 47 -9.00 -12.26 4.14
N CYS A 48 -7.94 -13.01 4.49
CA CYS A 48 -7.95 -14.48 4.45
C CYS A 48 -9.05 -15.09 5.31
N ASN A 49 -9.34 -14.53 6.50
CA ASN A 49 -10.41 -15.09 7.33
C ASN A 49 -11.79 -14.95 6.68
N LEU A 50 -12.06 -13.82 6.01
CA LEU A 50 -13.37 -13.57 5.42
C LEU A 50 -13.56 -14.30 4.11
N ILE A 51 -12.54 -14.33 3.24
CA ILE A 51 -12.66 -15.06 1.97
C ILE A 51 -12.73 -16.58 2.18
N GLY A 52 -12.23 -17.09 3.31
CA GLY A 52 -12.30 -18.51 3.68
C GLY A 52 -13.58 -18.93 4.42
N ASP A 53 -14.31 -18.00 5.05
CA ASP A 53 -15.49 -18.34 5.86
C ASP A 53 -16.66 -18.82 4.98
N PRO A 54 -17.12 -20.08 5.08
CA PRO A 54 -18.21 -20.64 4.27
C PRO A 54 -19.52 -19.85 4.33
N LYS A 55 -19.74 -19.06 5.38
CA LYS A 55 -20.94 -18.21 5.55
C LYS A 55 -20.97 -17.01 4.62
N ILE A 56 -19.83 -16.63 4.02
CA ILE A 56 -19.77 -15.50 3.10
C ILE A 56 -20.31 -15.91 1.72
N PRO A 57 -21.34 -15.21 1.18
CA PRO A 57 -21.90 -15.50 -0.14
C PRO A 57 -20.86 -15.40 -1.26
N GLN A 58 -20.95 -16.25 -2.29
CA GLN A 58 -19.98 -16.29 -3.40
C GLN A 58 -19.77 -14.91 -4.04
N ARG A 59 -20.86 -14.19 -4.34
CA ARG A 59 -20.82 -12.83 -4.89
C ARG A 59 -20.01 -11.85 -4.03
N ALA A 60 -20.03 -12.03 -2.71
CA ALA A 60 -19.24 -11.21 -1.80
C ALA A 60 -17.75 -11.58 -1.82
N ARG A 61 -17.43 -12.87 -2.00
CA ARG A 61 -16.05 -13.33 -2.21
C ARG A 61 -15.48 -12.83 -3.52
N ASP A 62 -16.27 -12.85 -4.60
CA ASP A 62 -15.84 -12.36 -5.90
C ASP A 62 -15.50 -10.87 -5.84
N ALA A 63 -16.38 -10.06 -5.25
CA ALA A 63 -16.13 -8.64 -5.04
C ALA A 63 -14.93 -8.38 -4.11
N LEU A 64 -14.76 -9.16 -3.04
CA LEU A 64 -13.59 -9.08 -2.16
C LEU A 64 -12.29 -9.39 -2.92
N LEU A 65 -12.30 -10.40 -3.80
CA LEU A 65 -11.14 -10.81 -4.58
C LEU A 65 -10.71 -9.73 -5.57
N GLU A 66 -11.66 -9.11 -6.27
CA GLU A 66 -11.39 -7.98 -7.16
C GLU A 66 -10.71 -6.83 -6.43
N ILE A 67 -11.25 -6.46 -5.26
CA ILE A 67 -10.70 -5.37 -4.48
C ILE A 67 -9.33 -5.72 -3.90
N GLU A 68 -9.08 -6.98 -3.53
CA GLU A 68 -7.76 -7.43 -3.08
C GLU A 68 -6.72 -7.35 -4.19
N ARG A 69 -7.08 -7.68 -5.43
CA ARG A 69 -6.19 -7.51 -6.60
C ARG A 69 -5.78 -6.04 -6.75
N ASP A 70 -6.75 -5.13 -6.68
CA ASP A 70 -6.44 -3.70 -6.78
C ASP A 70 -5.55 -3.21 -5.63
N ARG A 71 -5.77 -3.70 -4.40
CA ARG A 71 -4.93 -3.38 -3.23
C ARG A 71 -3.49 -3.85 -3.45
N ILE A 72 -3.30 -5.06 -3.96
CA ILE A 72 -1.98 -5.64 -4.23
C ILE A 72 -1.25 -4.77 -5.26
N VAL A 73 -1.88 -4.46 -6.38
CA VAL A 73 -1.30 -3.62 -7.44
C VAL A 73 -0.98 -2.22 -6.91
N PHE A 74 -1.92 -1.60 -6.20
CA PHE A 74 -1.72 -0.28 -5.62
C PHE A 74 -0.53 -0.27 -4.63
N ASN A 75 -0.47 -1.22 -3.70
CA ASN A 75 0.61 -1.27 -2.73
C ASN A 75 1.96 -1.58 -3.41
N MET A 76 1.99 -2.41 -4.46
CA MET A 76 3.19 -2.60 -5.27
C MET A 76 3.66 -1.29 -5.91
N GLN A 77 2.75 -0.55 -6.56
CA GLN A 77 3.05 0.75 -7.18
C GLN A 77 3.62 1.75 -6.15
N MET A 78 3.01 1.82 -4.96
CA MET A 78 3.52 2.66 -3.88
C MET A 78 4.94 2.27 -3.46
N SER A 79 5.23 0.98 -3.31
CA SER A 79 6.59 0.50 -2.99
C SER A 79 7.60 0.89 -4.07
N VAL A 80 7.27 0.69 -5.34
CA VAL A 80 8.16 1.01 -6.48
C VAL A 80 8.43 2.50 -6.55
N LEU A 81 7.39 3.35 -6.48
CA LEU A 81 7.54 4.80 -6.55
C LEU A 81 8.36 5.34 -5.38
N THR A 82 8.08 4.88 -4.15
CA THR A 82 8.86 5.28 -2.97
C THR A 82 10.32 4.85 -3.08
N PHE A 83 10.58 3.66 -3.62
CA PHE A 83 11.95 3.21 -3.87
C PHE A 83 12.67 4.10 -4.89
N ILE A 84 12.05 4.40 -6.04
CA ILE A 84 12.62 5.27 -7.07
C ILE A 84 12.94 6.65 -6.51
N ILE A 85 12.02 7.26 -5.74
CA ILE A 85 12.23 8.56 -5.10
C ILE A 85 13.45 8.52 -4.18
N ARG A 86 13.60 7.46 -3.38
CA ARG A 86 14.76 7.30 -2.50
C ARG A 86 16.05 7.19 -3.30
N GLN A 87 16.07 6.39 -4.36
CA GLN A 87 17.25 6.24 -5.22
C GLN A 87 17.62 7.54 -5.93
N ALA A 88 16.63 8.32 -6.38
CA ALA A 88 16.88 9.62 -7.01
C ALA A 88 17.54 10.61 -6.03
N ARG A 89 17.10 10.63 -4.77
CA ARG A 89 17.71 11.47 -3.71
C ARG A 89 19.14 11.04 -3.39
N GLU A 90 19.36 9.75 -3.18
CA GLU A 90 20.69 9.19 -2.93
C GLU A 90 21.65 9.47 -4.10
N CYS A 91 21.15 9.42 -5.34
CA CYS A 91 21.92 9.76 -6.53
C CYS A 91 22.35 11.23 -6.52
N GLN A 92 21.41 12.15 -6.29
CA GLN A 92 21.69 13.58 -6.22
C GLN A 92 22.72 13.91 -5.14
N GLU A 93 22.58 13.31 -3.95
CA GLU A 93 23.52 13.51 -2.83
C GLU A 93 24.93 13.04 -3.19
N LYS A 94 25.07 11.88 -3.83
CA LYS A 94 26.36 11.35 -4.26
C LYS A 94 27.02 12.19 -5.36
N ILE A 95 26.23 12.70 -6.31
CA ILE A 95 26.73 13.61 -7.36
C ILE A 95 27.26 14.89 -6.71
N ASN A 96 26.46 15.53 -5.84
CA ASN A 96 26.87 16.75 -5.15
C ASN A 96 28.15 16.54 -4.33
N GLN A 97 28.27 15.41 -3.62
CA GLN A 97 29.48 15.07 -2.86
C GLN A 97 30.71 14.93 -3.76
N ALA A 98 30.57 14.25 -4.91
CA ALA A 98 31.66 14.09 -5.86
C ALA A 98 32.11 15.44 -6.45
N GLU A 99 31.16 16.31 -6.81
CA GLU A 99 31.44 17.66 -7.32
C GLU A 99 32.15 18.54 -6.30
N MET A 100 31.68 18.53 -5.04
CA MET A 100 32.32 19.29 -3.94
C MET A 100 33.76 18.82 -3.69
N LEU A 101 34.01 17.50 -3.71
CA LEU A 101 35.36 16.95 -3.55
C LEU A 101 36.28 17.33 -4.72
N TYR A 102 35.75 17.35 -5.94
CA TYR A 102 36.50 17.79 -7.12
C TYR A 102 36.89 19.27 -7.03
N GLN A 103 35.94 20.15 -6.69
CA GLN A 103 36.17 21.58 -6.53
C GLN A 103 37.13 21.90 -5.38
N GLY A 104 37.00 21.20 -4.24
CA GLY A 104 37.93 21.35 -3.12
C GLY A 104 39.39 21.01 -3.47
N ARG A 105 39.60 20.05 -4.38
CA ARG A 105 40.93 19.69 -4.90
C ARG A 105 41.53 20.71 -5.88
N GLN A 106 40.72 21.54 -6.54
CA GLN A 106 41.23 22.59 -7.43
C GLN A 106 41.65 23.86 -6.69
N ASN A 107 41.13 24.07 -5.47
CA ASN A 107 41.42 25.24 -4.63
C ASN A 107 42.52 24.97 -3.58
N SER A 108 43.19 23.81 -3.65
CA SER A 108 44.31 23.39 -2.78
C SER A 108 45.60 23.34 -3.59
#